data_AF-A0A956HLC8-F1
#
_entry.id   AF-A0A956HLC8-F1
#
_cell.length_a   1.000
_cell.length_b   1.000
_cell.length_c   1.000
_cell.angle_alpha   90.00
_cell.angle_beta   90.00
_cell.angle_gamma   90.00
#
_symmetry.space_group_name_H-M   'P 1'
#
loop_
_entity.id
_entity.type
_entity.pdbx_description
1 polymer ?
#
loop_
_entity_poly.entity_id
_entity_poly.type
_entity_poly.pdbx_seq_one_letter_code
_entity_poly.pdbx_strand_id
1 'polypeptide(L)'
;PWSPLAGGFLSGKYRKGAPPPEGSRLERWKERLARNDTPRSWEVLAALDAIAAERGATPAQVALAWLLRKPAVTSVIFGARSLEQLDDNLAAADLELSDGDVARLDEASAIQLGYPYEFMKNVQGRW
;
A
#
# COMPACT_ATOMS: atom_id res chain seq x y z
N PRO A 1 3.84 2.69 -11.81
CA PRO A 1 4.62 3.21 -10.63
C PRO A 1 5.74 2.24 -10.23
N TRP A 2 6.71 2.68 -9.42
CA TRP A 2 7.82 1.87 -8.91
C TRP A 2 7.81 1.83 -7.37
N SER A 3 8.46 0.81 -6.78
CA SER A 3 8.39 0.52 -5.33
C SER A 3 6.96 0.46 -4.74
N PRO A 4 5.99 -0.21 -5.39
CA PRO A 4 4.59 -0.17 -4.98
C PRO A 4 4.34 -0.72 -3.56
N LEU A 5 5.19 -1.63 -3.09
CA LEU A 5 5.11 -2.20 -1.74
C LEU A 5 6.04 -1.51 -0.72
N ALA A 6 6.57 -0.33 -1.03
CA ALA A 6 7.45 0.45 -0.16
C ALA A 6 8.67 -0.34 0.38
N GLY A 7 9.35 -1.08 -0.50
CA GLY A 7 10.47 -1.95 -0.12
C GLY A 7 10.05 -3.28 0.53
N GLY A 8 8.75 -3.59 0.49
CA GLY A 8 8.11 -4.75 1.11
C GLY A 8 7.37 -4.41 2.41
N PHE A 9 7.40 -3.15 2.87
CA PHE A 9 6.70 -2.72 4.08
C PHE A 9 5.21 -3.07 4.05
N LEU A 10 4.57 -2.86 2.90
CA LEU A 10 3.13 -3.08 2.70
C LEU A 10 2.78 -4.56 2.41
N SER A 11 3.71 -5.50 2.57
CA SER A 11 3.45 -6.91 2.23
C SER A 11 2.78 -7.72 3.35
N GLY A 12 2.35 -7.09 4.44
CA GLY A 12 1.76 -7.77 5.60
C GLY A 12 2.77 -8.45 6.55
N LYS A 13 4.07 -8.47 6.23
CA LYS A 13 5.08 -9.14 7.09
C LYS A 13 5.62 -8.29 8.24
N TYR A 14 5.35 -6.98 8.24
CA TYR A 14 5.81 -6.06 9.28
C TYR A 14 4.67 -5.79 10.26
N ARG A 15 4.98 -5.81 11.55
CA ARG A 15 4.02 -5.58 12.64
C ARG A 15 4.56 -4.51 13.58
N LYS A 16 3.66 -3.64 14.04
CA LYS A 16 4.02 -2.50 14.91
C LYS A 16 4.64 -3.02 16.22
N GLY A 17 5.80 -2.48 16.58
CA GLY A 17 6.53 -2.87 17.79
C GLY A 17 7.27 -4.21 17.70
N ALA A 18 7.19 -4.93 16.58
CA ALA A 18 7.94 -6.15 16.35
C ALA A 18 9.24 -5.85 15.58
N PRO A 19 10.32 -6.64 15.79
CA PRO A 19 11.50 -6.54 14.94
C PRO A 19 11.16 -6.88 13.48
N PRO A 20 11.87 -6.30 12.50
CA PRO A 20 11.68 -6.67 11.10
C PRO A 20 11.98 -8.17 10.90
N PRO A 21 11.27 -8.86 9.99
CA PRO A 21 11.55 -10.27 9.73
C PRO A 21 12.99 -10.50 9.27
N GLU A 22 13.58 -11.60 9.72
CA GLU A 22 14.94 -12.02 9.36
C GLU A 22 15.09 -12.19 7.84
N GLY A 23 16.23 -11.76 7.30
CA GLY A 23 16.53 -11.81 5.87
C GLY A 23 15.67 -10.87 5.01
N SER A 24 14.85 -10.03 5.63
CA SER A 24 14.01 -9.06 4.93
C SER A 24 14.82 -7.85 4.47
N ARG A 25 14.36 -7.18 3.40
CA ARG A 25 15.06 -6.00 2.88
C ARG A 25 15.15 -4.88 3.91
N LEU A 26 14.09 -4.64 4.68
CA LEU A 26 14.04 -3.54 5.65
C LEU A 26 14.74 -3.85 6.98
N GLU A 27 15.07 -5.13 7.25
CA GLU A 27 16.02 -5.46 8.32
C GLU A 27 17.40 -4.84 8.02
N ARG A 28 17.88 -4.98 6.78
CA ARG A 28 19.16 -4.42 6.33
C ARG A 28 19.11 -2.91 6.09
N TRP A 29 17.95 -2.37 5.76
CA TRP A 29 17.76 -0.95 5.42
C TRP A 29 17.01 -0.19 6.53
N LYS A 30 17.64 -0.11 7.70
CA LYS A 30 17.04 0.46 8.93
C LYS A 30 16.49 1.87 8.75
N GLU A 31 17.19 2.75 8.04
CA GLU A 31 16.71 4.12 7.77
C GLU A 31 15.42 4.13 6.96
N ARG A 32 15.27 3.21 6.00
CA ARG A 32 14.04 3.11 5.20
C ARG A 32 12.89 2.54 6.01
N LEU A 33 13.17 1.60 6.93
CA LEU A 33 12.17 1.12 7.88
C LEU A 33 11.69 2.27 8.78
N ALA A 34 12.61 3.04 9.36
CA ALA A 34 12.28 4.18 10.22
C ALA A 34 11.41 5.23 9.49
N ARG A 35 11.66 5.50 8.20
CA ARG A 35 10.79 6.37 7.40
C ARG A 35 9.37 5.84 7.22
N ASN A 36 9.19 4.53 7.22
CA ASN A 36 7.89 3.89 7.12
C ASN A 36 7.24 3.67 8.50
N ASP A 37 7.98 3.77 9.60
CA ASP A 37 7.47 3.58 10.95
C ASP A 37 6.76 4.84 11.46
N THR A 38 5.60 5.12 10.87
CA THR A 38 4.77 6.28 11.19
C THR A 38 3.35 5.83 11.52
N PRO A 39 2.59 6.58 12.36
CA PRO A 39 1.20 6.24 12.66
C PRO A 39 0.35 5.99 11.39
N ARG A 40 0.48 6.89 10.40
CA ARG A 40 -0.20 6.77 9.11
C ARG A 40 0.15 5.49 8.35
N SER A 41 1.43 5.13 8.27
CA SER A 41 1.83 3.89 7.60
C SER A 41 1.24 2.64 8.26
N TRP A 42 1.08 2.66 9.59
CA TRP A 42 0.43 1.58 10.33
C TRP A 42 -1.08 1.55 10.15
N GLU A 43 -1.73 2.71 10.00
CA GLU A 43 -3.15 2.81 9.61
C GLU A 43 -3.39 2.23 8.21
N VAL A 44 -2.51 2.54 7.25
CA VAL A 44 -2.55 1.93 5.91
C VAL A 44 -2.40 0.42 5.98
N LEU A 45 -1.44 -0.09 6.76
CA LEU A 45 -1.28 -1.54 6.96
C LEU A 45 -2.52 -2.19 7.58
N ALA A 46 -3.14 -1.55 8.57
CA ALA A 46 -4.37 -2.05 9.18
C ALA A 46 -5.54 -2.10 8.18
N ALA A 47 -5.68 -1.08 7.32
CA ALA A 47 -6.68 -1.08 6.26
C ALA A 47 -6.43 -2.19 5.23
N LEU A 48 -5.17 -2.40 4.84
CA LEU A 48 -4.77 -3.50 3.96
C LEU A 48 -5.07 -4.86 4.59
N ASP A 49 -4.69 -5.08 5.85
CA ASP A 49 -4.94 -6.34 6.57
C ASP A 49 -6.46 -6.65 6.66
N ALA A 50 -7.28 -5.63 6.94
CA ALA A 50 -8.74 -5.79 7.03
C ALA A 50 -9.36 -6.19 5.67
N ILE A 51 -9.04 -5.43 4.61
CA ILE A 51 -9.57 -5.71 3.26
C ILE A 51 -9.03 -7.05 2.74
N ALA A 52 -7.77 -7.37 3.01
CA ALA A 52 -7.18 -8.65 2.65
C ALA A 52 -7.97 -9.82 3.28
N ALA A 53 -8.32 -9.71 4.56
CA ALA A 53 -9.14 -10.71 5.25
C ALA A 53 -10.56 -10.82 4.65
N GLU A 54 -11.20 -9.69 4.33
CA GLU A 54 -12.54 -9.65 3.72
C GLU A 54 -12.56 -10.25 2.30
N ARG A 55 -11.45 -10.13 1.56
CA ARG A 55 -11.34 -10.57 0.16
C ARG A 55 -10.64 -11.92 -0.02
N GLY A 56 -10.17 -12.54 1.06
CA GLY A 56 -9.38 -13.79 0.98
C GLY A 56 -8.06 -13.60 0.23
N ALA A 57 -7.44 -12.42 0.37
CA ALA A 57 -6.24 -12.00 -0.35
C ALA A 57 -5.10 -11.72 0.64
N THR A 58 -3.91 -11.40 0.12
CA THR A 58 -2.79 -10.89 0.92
C THR A 58 -2.74 -9.35 0.93
N PRO A 59 -2.16 -8.71 1.95
CA PRO A 59 -1.96 -7.26 1.95
C PRO A 59 -1.17 -6.75 0.74
N ALA A 60 -0.23 -7.56 0.24
CA ALA A 60 0.53 -7.24 -0.97
C ALA A 60 -0.38 -7.20 -2.20
N GLN A 61 -1.25 -8.21 -2.37
CA GLN A 61 -2.24 -8.24 -3.45
C GLN A 61 -3.17 -7.03 -3.40
N VAL A 62 -3.72 -6.71 -2.23
CA VAL A 62 -4.62 -5.56 -2.07
C VAL A 62 -3.93 -4.24 -2.43
N ALA A 63 -2.69 -4.03 -1.97
CA ALA A 63 -1.93 -2.81 -2.28
C ALA A 63 -1.64 -2.66 -3.78
N LEU A 64 -1.32 -3.76 -4.46
CA LEU A 64 -1.07 -3.77 -5.91
C LEU A 64 -2.37 -3.58 -6.72
N ALA A 65 -3.45 -4.28 -6.35
CA ALA A 65 -4.77 -4.14 -6.98
C ALA A 65 -5.31 -2.70 -6.83
N TRP A 66 -5.11 -2.08 -5.67
CA TRP A 66 -5.47 -0.69 -5.43
C TRP A 66 -4.74 0.27 -6.38
N LEU A 67 -3.45 0.05 -6.64
CA LEU A 67 -2.70 0.85 -7.62
C LEU A 67 -3.23 0.65 -9.04
N LEU A 68 -3.63 -0.57 -9.41
CA LEU A 68 -4.21 -0.87 -10.73
C LEU A 68 -5.58 -0.21 -10.93
N ARG A 69 -6.32 0.10 -9.85
CA ARG A 69 -7.57 0.86 -9.91
C ARG A 69 -7.38 2.36 -10.14
N LYS A 70 -6.15 2.89 -10.11
CA LYS A 70 -5.89 4.32 -10.32
C LYS A 70 -5.93 4.67 -11.81
N PRO A 71 -6.76 5.64 -12.26
CA PRO A 71 -6.87 5.98 -13.68
C PRO A 71 -5.54 6.37 -14.35
N ALA A 72 -4.61 6.96 -13.59
CA ALA A 72 -3.30 7.36 -14.07
C ALA A 72 -2.26 6.22 -14.13
N VAL A 73 -2.61 5.01 -13.69
CA VAL A 73 -1.69 3.87 -13.61
C VAL A 73 -2.03 2.85 -14.68
N THR A 74 -1.15 2.72 -15.67
CA THR A 74 -1.27 1.69 -16.72
C THR A 74 -0.63 0.36 -16.33
N SER A 75 0.43 0.40 -15.51
CA SER A 75 1.17 -0.79 -15.09
C SER A 75 1.89 -0.55 -13.76
N VAL A 76 2.04 -1.61 -12.97
CA VAL A 76 2.69 -1.59 -11.66
C VAL A 76 3.95 -2.46 -11.70
N ILE A 77 5.12 -1.86 -11.45
CA ILE A 77 6.39 -2.57 -11.44
C ILE A 77 6.69 -3.02 -10.01
N PHE A 78 6.57 -4.32 -9.75
CA PHE A 78 6.93 -4.94 -8.47
C PHE A 78 8.15 -5.84 -8.61
N GLY A 79 8.72 -6.26 -7.48
CA GLY A 79 9.85 -7.18 -7.46
C GLY A 79 9.64 -8.28 -6.43
N ALA A 80 9.97 -9.51 -6.82
CA ALA A 80 9.87 -10.72 -6.00
C ALA A 80 11.26 -11.37 -5.88
N ARG A 81 11.54 -12.03 -4.75
CA ARG A 81 12.78 -12.81 -4.54
C ARG A 81 12.56 -14.32 -4.57
N SER A 82 11.30 -14.76 -4.61
CA SER A 82 10.90 -16.16 -4.69
C SER A 82 9.74 -16.28 -5.68
N LEU A 83 9.53 -17.49 -6.19
CA LEU A 83 8.37 -17.80 -7.05
C LEU A 83 7.06 -17.57 -6.31
N GLU A 84 6.97 -17.98 -5.04
CA GLU A 84 5.80 -17.73 -4.20
C GLU A 84 5.43 -16.22 -4.14
N GLN A 85 6.42 -15.33 -3.98
CA GLN A 85 6.18 -13.88 -4.02
C GLN A 85 5.76 -13.40 -5.41
N LEU A 86 6.28 -14.02 -6.47
CA LEU A 86 5.91 -13.67 -7.83
C LEU A 86 4.45 -14.04 -8.06
N ASP A 87 4.07 -15.28 -7.75
CA ASP A 87 2.72 -15.82 -7.93
C ASP A 87 1.70 -15.05 -7.07
N ASP A 88 2.03 -14.79 -5.80
CA ASP A 88 1.18 -13.97 -4.91
C ASP A 88 0.94 -12.57 -5.48
N ASN A 89 2.00 -11.87 -5.93
CA ASN A 89 1.86 -10.53 -6.47
C ASN A 89 1.14 -10.51 -7.84
N LEU A 90 1.28 -11.56 -8.66
CA LEU A 90 0.60 -11.66 -9.95
C LEU A 90 -0.92 -11.80 -9.79
N ALA A 91 -1.37 -12.54 -8.78
CA ALA A 91 -2.80 -12.70 -8.47
C ALA A 91 -3.49 -11.38 -8.09
N ALA A 92 -2.74 -10.31 -7.79
CA ALA A 92 -3.30 -8.96 -7.62
C ALA A 92 -4.00 -8.43 -8.88
N ALA A 93 -3.65 -8.91 -10.07
CA ALA A 93 -4.27 -8.50 -11.32
C ALA A 93 -5.71 -9.00 -11.46
N ASP A 94 -6.04 -10.12 -10.81
CA ASP A 94 -7.36 -10.74 -10.83
C ASP A 94 -8.20 -10.37 -9.60
N LEU A 95 -7.62 -9.64 -8.63
CA LEU A 95 -8.31 -9.22 -7.42
C LEU A 95 -9.21 -8.01 -7.69
N GLU A 96 -10.52 -8.24 -7.67
CA GLU A 96 -11.53 -7.19 -7.78
C GLU A 96 -11.78 -6.52 -6.42
N LEU A 97 -11.27 -5.29 -6.27
CA LEU A 97 -11.64 -4.42 -5.16
C LEU A 97 -12.97 -3.72 -5.46
N SER A 98 -13.87 -3.67 -4.48
CA SER A 98 -15.07 -2.84 -4.57
C SER A 98 -14.72 -1.35 -4.47
N ASP A 99 -15.63 -0.47 -4.89
CA ASP A 99 -15.43 0.97 -4.71
C ASP A 99 -15.32 1.38 -3.24
N GLY A 100 -15.99 0.65 -2.34
CA GLY A 100 -15.85 0.82 -0.89
C GLY A 100 -14.46 0.46 -0.37
N ASP A 101 -13.85 -0.61 -0.89
CA ASP A 101 -12.47 -0.97 -0.52
C ASP A 101 -11.48 0.08 -1.01
N VAL A 102 -11.65 0.54 -2.25
CA VAL A 102 -10.81 1.60 -2.82
C VAL A 102 -10.93 2.88 -2.02
N ALA A 103 -12.15 3.29 -1.65
CA ALA A 103 -12.39 4.47 -0.83
C ALA A 103 -11.73 4.36 0.56
N ARG A 104 -11.84 3.21 1.24
CA ARG A 104 -11.18 2.97 2.54
C ARG A 104 -9.66 3.09 2.44
N LEU A 105 -9.06 2.54 1.38
CA LEU A 105 -7.62 2.64 1.14
C LEU A 105 -7.20 4.07 0.77
N ASP A 106 -8.03 4.79 0.02
CA ASP A 106 -7.79 6.20 -0.32
C ASP A 106 -7.80 7.08 0.93
N GLU A 107 -8.75 6.86 1.83
CA GLU A 107 -8.85 7.57 3.10
C GLU A 107 -7.65 7.26 4.00
N ALA A 108 -7.35 5.98 4.24
CA ALA A 108 -6.24 5.56 5.09
C ALA A 108 -4.88 6.05 4.55
N SER A 109 -4.75 6.16 3.23
CA SER A 109 -3.52 6.60 2.56
C SER A 109 -3.51 8.07 2.17
N ALA A 110 -4.52 8.86 2.53
CA ALA A 110 -4.59 10.27 2.16
C ALA A 110 -3.38 11.07 2.67
N ILE A 111 -2.89 12.01 1.86
CA ILE A 111 -1.91 13.01 2.29
C ILE A 111 -2.64 14.31 2.63
N GLN A 112 -2.10 15.04 3.61
CA GLN A 112 -2.44 16.45 3.76
C GLN A 112 -1.72 17.22 2.66
N LEU A 113 -2.49 17.71 1.68
CA LEU A 113 -1.91 18.44 0.54
C LEU A 113 -1.45 19.84 0.95
N GLY A 114 -2.09 20.43 1.97
CA GLY A 114 -1.78 21.76 2.45
C GLY A 114 -2.09 22.87 1.44
N TYR A 115 -1.64 24.09 1.72
CA TYR A 115 -1.76 25.21 0.79
C TYR A 115 -0.86 25.00 -0.45
N PRO A 116 -1.31 25.34 -1.69
CA PRO A 116 -2.59 25.95 -2.04
C PRO A 116 -3.73 24.97 -2.32
N TYR A 117 -3.48 23.66 -2.26
CA TYR A 117 -4.44 22.64 -2.69
C TYR A 117 -5.71 22.61 -1.83
N GLU A 118 -5.59 22.76 -0.51
CA GLU A 118 -6.75 22.86 0.39
C GLU A 118 -7.59 24.11 0.10
N PHE A 119 -6.93 25.23 -0.21
CA PHE A 119 -7.62 26.47 -0.59
C PHE A 119 -8.37 26.30 -1.92
N MET A 120 -7.72 25.70 -2.93
CA MET A 120 -8.33 25.46 -4.24
C MET A 120 -9.53 24.51 -4.13
N LYS A 121 -9.42 23.42 -3.35
CA LYS A 121 -10.52 22.49 -3.09
C LYS A 121 -11.75 23.20 -2.50
N ASN A 122 -11.54 24.04 -1.49
CA ASN A 122 -12.62 24.73 -0.78
C ASN A 122 -13.27 25.86 -1.58
N VAL A 123 -12.50 26.54 -2.45
CA VAL A 123 -12.99 27.72 -3.18
C VAL A 123 -13.52 27.37 -4.58
N GLN A 124 -12.92 26.39 -5.25
CA GLN A 124 -13.22 26.11 -6.67
C GLN A 124 -14.00 24.82 -6.89
N GLY A 125 -14.13 23.94 -5.88
CA GLY A 125 -14.84 22.65 -6.00
C GLY A 125 -14.31 21.71 -7.09
N ARG A 126 -13.18 22.08 -7.71
CA ARG A 126 -12.38 21.27 -8.60
C ARG A 126 -11.27 20.72 -7.73
N TRP A 127 -10.96 19.43 -7.87
CA TRP A 127 -10.05 18.61 -7.06
C TRP A 127 -10.73 17.80 -5.95
#